data_AF-A0AAQ3RL98-F1
#
_entry.id   AF-A0AAQ3RL98-F1
#
_cell.length_a   1.000
_cell.length_b   1.000
_cell.length_c   1.000
_cell.angle_alpha   90.00
_cell.angle_beta   90.00
_cell.angle_gamma   90.00
#
_symmetry.space_group_name_H-M   'P 1'
#
loop_
_entity.id
_entity.type
_entity.pdbx_description
1 polymer ?
#
loop_
_entity_poly.entity_id
_entity_poly.type
_entity_poly.pdbx_seq_one_letter_code
_entity_poly.pdbx_strand_id
1 'polypeptide(L)'
;MNGDVYSFGILMLEMLTGRRPTDEIFQDGQNLHKFVANSFPENLLQILDPLLVVKEAELSTKEEIQNFTPTTEVCLVSLFHIGLACVKESPKERISMVDVTRELSKIKRAFISGKVKVKRHGFITTSRTDASLV
;
A
#
# COMPACT_ATOMS: atom_id res chain seq x y z
N MET A 1 8.29 -13.52 -15.44
CA MET A 1 7.60 -13.29 -14.16
C MET A 1 8.30 -12.33 -13.21
N ASN A 2 9.59 -12.43 -12.88
CA ASN A 2 10.21 -11.43 -11.97
C ASN A 2 10.19 -9.99 -12.51
N GLY A 3 10.25 -9.81 -13.83
CA GLY A 3 10.00 -8.51 -14.48
C GLY A 3 8.55 -8.06 -14.30
N ASP A 4 7.58 -8.95 -14.54
CA ASP A 4 6.15 -8.66 -14.36
C ASP A 4 5.80 -8.26 -12.93
N VAL A 5 6.41 -8.92 -11.93
CA VAL A 5 6.28 -8.54 -10.50
C VAL A 5 6.77 -7.10 -10.28
N TYR A 6 7.93 -6.75 -10.83
CA TYR A 6 8.49 -5.41 -10.69
C TYR A 6 7.59 -4.37 -11.33
N SER A 7 7.17 -4.60 -12.58
CA SER A 7 6.25 -3.71 -13.30
C SER A 7 4.92 -3.55 -12.55
N PHE A 8 4.37 -4.63 -12.01
CA PHE A 8 3.18 -4.59 -11.16
C PHE A 8 3.40 -3.73 -9.91
N GLY A 9 4.55 -3.89 -9.24
CA GLY A 9 4.92 -3.07 -8.09
C GLY A 9 5.00 -1.59 -8.42
N ILE A 10 5.60 -1.23 -9.56
CA ILE A 10 5.67 0.15 -10.03
C ILE A 10 4.26 0.72 -10.28
N LEU A 11 3.40 -0.02 -10.99
CA LEU A 11 2.01 0.40 -11.23
C LEU A 11 1.23 0.59 -9.92
N MET A 12 1.44 -0.30 -8.95
CA MET A 12 0.82 -0.16 -7.63
C MET A 12 1.27 1.11 -6.91
N LEU A 13 2.57 1.39 -6.89
CA LEU A 13 3.09 2.61 -6.27
C LEU A 13 2.66 3.87 -7.02
N GLU A 14 2.58 3.82 -8.36
CA GLU A 14 2.08 4.91 -9.19
C GLU A 14 0.61 5.21 -8.86
N MET A 15 -0.25 4.19 -8.78
CA MET A 15 -1.66 4.36 -8.40
C MET A 15 -1.83 4.91 -6.98
N LEU A 16 -1.01 4.48 -6.02
CA LEU A 16 -1.12 4.92 -4.63
C LEU A 16 -0.63 6.35 -4.42
N THR A 17 0.33 6.79 -5.22
CA THR A 17 1.00 8.09 -5.04
C THR A 17 0.51 9.15 -6.03
N GLY A 18 -0.14 8.73 -7.12
CA GLY A 18 -0.51 9.60 -8.23
C GLY A 18 0.69 10.09 -9.05
N ARG A 19 1.87 9.49 -8.87
CA ARG A 19 3.15 9.93 -9.47
C ARG A 19 3.64 8.93 -10.50
N ARG A 20 4.01 9.43 -11.68
CA ARG A 20 4.56 8.59 -12.74
C ARG A 20 6.02 8.29 -12.46
N PRO A 21 6.53 7.09 -12.78
CA PRO A 21 7.96 6.79 -12.66
C PRO A 21 8.88 7.73 -13.44
N THR A 22 8.34 8.40 -14.45
CA THR A 22 9.02 9.37 -15.33
C THR A 22 8.72 10.83 -14.97
N ASP A 23 8.09 11.11 -13.83
CA ASP A 23 7.84 12.50 -13.41
C ASP A 23 9.16 13.25 -13.24
N GLU A 24 9.18 14.51 -13.68
CA GLU A 24 10.39 15.36 -13.69
C GLU A 24 10.97 15.62 -12.30
N ILE A 25 10.22 15.34 -11.23
CA ILE A 25 10.68 15.43 -9.84
C ILE A 25 11.73 14.37 -9.49
N PHE A 26 11.81 13.28 -10.26
CA PHE A 26 12.75 12.18 -10.04
C PHE A 26 14.05 12.44 -10.80
N GLN A 27 14.83 13.40 -10.31
CA GLN A 27 16.18 13.70 -10.83
C GLN A 27 17.26 13.15 -9.90
N ASP A 28 18.53 13.28 -10.28
CA ASP A 28 19.69 12.94 -9.44
C ASP A 28 19.67 11.50 -8.89
N GLY A 29 19.22 10.55 -9.72
CA GLY A 29 19.15 9.14 -9.35
C GLY A 29 18.05 8.79 -8.36
N GLN A 30 17.13 9.73 -8.06
CA GLN A 30 15.85 9.43 -7.43
C GLN A 30 14.93 8.69 -8.40
N ASN A 31 14.01 7.92 -7.83
CA ASN A 31 12.94 7.26 -8.56
C ASN A 31 11.77 7.00 -7.62
N LEU A 32 10.64 6.55 -8.18
CA LEU A 32 9.43 6.29 -7.42
C LEU A 32 9.64 5.31 -6.25
N HIS A 33 10.46 4.26 -6.44
CA HIS A 33 10.79 3.32 -5.37
C HIS A 33 11.51 4.01 -4.22
N LYS A 34 12.59 4.77 -4.48
CA LYS A 34 13.34 5.50 -3.44
C LYS A 34 12.47 6.54 -2.73
N PHE A 35 11.67 7.27 -3.48
CA PHE A 35 10.74 8.26 -2.94
C PHE A 35 9.78 7.66 -1.91
N VAL A 36 9.13 6.53 -2.27
CA VAL A 36 8.24 5.82 -1.36
C VAL A 36 9.02 5.21 -0.19
N ALA A 37 10.13 4.51 -0.46
CA ALA A 37 10.90 3.81 0.57
C ALA A 37 11.47 4.76 1.65
N ASN A 38 11.84 5.99 1.27
CA ASN A 38 12.36 6.98 2.21
C ASN A 38 11.29 7.69 3.05
N SER A 39 10.03 7.62 2.61
CA SER A 39 8.91 8.34 3.24
C SER A 39 8.01 7.42 4.05
N PHE A 40 8.00 6.13 3.73
CA PHE A 40 7.11 5.13 4.30
C PHE A 40 7.72 4.42 5.52
N PRO A 41 6.94 4.14 6.59
CA PRO A 41 5.51 4.45 6.76
C PRO A 41 5.19 5.82 7.38
N GLU A 42 6.18 6.53 7.93
CA GLU A 42 5.97 7.70 8.81
C GLU A 42 5.28 8.88 8.12
N ASN A 43 5.54 9.07 6.83
CA ASN A 43 5.01 10.17 6.03
C ASN A 43 3.96 9.70 5.00
N LEU A 44 3.19 8.65 5.33
CA LEU A 44 2.19 8.04 4.43
C LEU A 44 1.25 9.07 3.76
N LEU A 45 0.72 10.03 4.53
CA LEU A 45 -0.21 11.04 4.01
C LEU A 45 0.44 11.98 2.98
N GLN A 46 1.75 12.22 3.08
CA GLN A 46 2.47 13.12 2.18
C GLN A 46 2.77 12.47 0.82
N ILE A 47 2.84 11.14 0.79
CA ILE A 47 3.13 10.38 -0.43
C ILE A 47 1.88 9.82 -1.10
N LEU A 48 0.75 9.77 -0.41
CA LEU A 48 -0.51 9.29 -0.99
C LEU A 48 -1.05 10.29 -2.03
N ASP A 49 -1.64 9.78 -3.10
CA ASP A 49 -2.36 10.59 -4.06
C ASP A 49 -3.47 11.38 -3.34
N PRO A 50 -3.49 12.72 -3.45
CA PRO A 50 -4.55 13.54 -2.88
C PRO A 50 -5.96 13.08 -3.30
N LEU A 51 -6.12 12.52 -4.51
CA LEU A 51 -7.41 11.98 -4.98
C LEU A 51 -7.87 10.75 -4.19
N LEU A 52 -6.96 10.03 -3.54
CA LEU A 52 -7.28 8.92 -2.62
C LEU A 52 -7.56 9.39 -1.19
N VAL A 53 -7.13 10.62 -0.85
CA VAL A 53 -7.37 11.25 0.46
C VAL A 53 -8.74 11.95 0.51
N VAL A 54 -9.21 12.45 -0.63
CA VAL A 54 -10.49 13.17 -0.72
C VAL A 54 -11.65 12.16 -0.70
N LYS A 55 -12.36 12.08 0.44
CA LYS A 55 -13.75 11.62 0.44
C LYS A 55 -14.62 12.68 -0.23
N GLU A 56 -15.67 12.22 -0.90
CA GLU A 56 -16.76 13.00 -1.49
C GLU A 56 -17.30 14.05 -0.51
N ALA A 57 -16.65 15.21 -0.44
CA ALA A 57 -17.08 16.36 0.32
C ALA A 57 -17.87 17.29 -0.59
N GLU A 58 -19.01 16.80 -1.09
CA GLU A 58 -20.13 17.73 -1.18
C GLU A 58 -20.64 17.89 0.26
N LEU A 59 -20.47 19.10 0.81
CA LEU A 59 -20.97 19.57 2.11
C LEU A 59 -20.09 19.20 3.32
N SER A 60 -19.10 20.03 3.61
CA SER A 60 -19.11 20.95 4.76
C SER A 60 -17.70 21.37 5.18
N THR A 61 -17.57 22.67 5.48
CA THR A 61 -16.53 23.36 6.27
C THR A 61 -15.12 22.75 6.37
N LYS A 62 -14.17 23.51 5.80
CA LYS A 62 -12.74 23.53 6.13
C LYS A 62 -12.51 23.19 7.61
N GLU A 63 -11.64 22.20 7.88
CA GLU A 63 -11.12 21.72 9.18
C GLU A 63 -11.48 20.27 9.60
N GLU A 64 -12.00 19.42 8.72
CA GLU A 64 -11.95 17.97 9.00
C GLU A 64 -10.56 17.42 8.68
N ILE A 65 -9.77 17.25 9.74
CA ILE A 65 -8.54 16.45 9.75
C ILE A 65 -8.83 15.14 9.01
N GLN A 66 -8.04 14.89 7.96
CA GLN A 66 -8.09 13.74 7.06
C GLN A 66 -7.97 12.42 7.84
N ASN A 67 -9.06 11.96 8.44
CA ASN A 67 -9.07 10.77 9.27
C ASN A 67 -9.52 9.59 8.41
N PHE A 68 -8.54 8.89 7.83
CA PHE A 68 -8.77 7.53 7.36
C PHE A 68 -9.37 6.71 8.50
N THR A 69 -10.29 5.82 8.18
CA THR A 69 -10.68 4.82 9.19
C THR A 69 -9.42 3.99 9.52
N PRO A 70 -9.25 3.49 10.75
CA PRO A 70 -8.10 2.64 11.09
C PRO A 70 -7.96 1.45 10.13
N THR A 71 -9.08 0.93 9.62
CA THR A 71 -9.10 -0.11 8.59
C THR A 71 -8.51 0.38 7.26
N THR A 72 -8.89 1.56 6.79
CA THR A 72 -8.37 2.16 5.55
C THR A 72 -6.87 2.40 5.65
N GLU A 73 -6.41 2.98 6.75
CA GLU A 73 -4.98 3.24 6.98
C GLU A 73 -4.16 1.95 6.94
N VAL A 74 -4.61 0.91 7.66
CA VAL A 74 -3.94 -0.40 7.66
C VAL A 74 -3.92 -1.03 6.26
N CYS A 75 -4.99 -0.89 5.49
CA CYS A 75 -5.04 -1.37 4.11
C CYS A 75 -4.04 -0.61 3.21
N LEU A 76 -3.97 0.72 3.31
CA LEU A 76 -3.01 1.53 2.56
C LEU A 76 -1.57 1.16 2.91
N VAL A 77 -1.25 1.06 4.21
CA VAL A 77 0.07 0.61 4.70
C VAL A 77 0.44 -0.77 4.15
N SER A 78 -0.53 -1.69 4.08
CA SER A 78 -0.32 -3.03 3.54
C SER A 78 -0.07 -3.00 2.01
N LEU A 79 -0.79 -2.15 1.27
CA LEU A 79 -0.59 -1.99 -0.18
C LEU A 79 0.79 -1.41 -0.50
N PHE A 80 1.24 -0.38 0.23
CA PHE A 80 2.59 0.16 0.07
C PHE A 80 3.68 -0.89 0.37
N HIS A 81 3.52 -1.70 1.42
CA HIS A 81 4.44 -2.81 1.69
C HIS A 81 4.52 -3.80 0.53
N ILE A 82 3.39 -4.19 -0.07
CA ILE A 82 3.38 -5.07 -1.25
C ILE A 82 4.11 -4.40 -2.41
N GLY A 83 3.80 -3.14 -2.70
CA GLY A 83 4.47 -2.37 -3.76
C GLY A 83 5.99 -2.35 -3.59
N LEU A 84 6.47 -2.00 -2.39
CA LEU A 84 7.90 -1.99 -2.05
C LEU A 84 8.57 -3.37 -2.13
N ALA A 85 7.87 -4.43 -1.74
CA ALA A 85 8.38 -5.80 -1.86
C ALA A 85 8.47 -6.26 -3.33
N CYS A 86 7.60 -5.77 -4.20
CA CYS A 86 7.63 -6.07 -5.64
C CYS A 86 8.78 -5.37 -6.38
N VAL A 87 9.16 -4.16 -5.95
CA VAL A 87 10.16 -3.32 -6.64
C VAL A 87 11.59 -3.43 -6.09
N LYS A 88 11.88 -4.48 -5.32
CA LYS A 88 13.26 -4.78 -4.88
C LYS A 88 14.19 -4.90 -6.10
N GLU A 89 15.37 -4.31 -6.02
CA GLU A 89 16.31 -4.31 -7.16
C GLU A 89 16.72 -5.74 -7.52
N SER A 90 17.07 -6.56 -6.53
CA SER A 90 17.34 -7.98 -6.70
C SER A 90 16.07 -8.77 -7.02
N PRO A 91 16.00 -9.49 -8.16
CA PRO A 91 14.87 -10.37 -8.47
C PRO A 91 14.61 -11.45 -7.42
N LYS A 92 15.64 -11.87 -6.67
CA LYS A 92 15.53 -12.93 -5.66
C LYS A 92 14.88 -12.45 -4.36
N GLU A 93 14.90 -11.15 -4.11
CA GLU A 93 14.30 -10.53 -2.92
C GLU A 93 12.87 -10.06 -3.17
N ARG A 94 12.40 -10.13 -4.42
CA ARG A 94 11.03 -9.78 -4.77
C ARG A 94 10.06 -10.86 -4.28
N ILE A 95 8.95 -10.40 -3.72
CA ILE A 95 7.79 -11.25 -3.41
C ILE A 95 7.27 -11.94 -4.69
N SER A 96 6.76 -13.18 -4.59
CA SER A 96 6.19 -13.87 -5.76
C SER A 96 4.79 -13.35 -6.09
N MET A 97 4.34 -13.44 -7.35
CA MET A 97 2.96 -13.05 -7.71
C MET A 97 1.88 -13.86 -6.98
N VAL A 98 2.17 -15.10 -6.62
CA VAL A 98 1.28 -15.93 -5.80
C VAL A 98 1.09 -15.30 -4.42
N ASP A 99 2.18 -14.85 -3.81
CA ASP A 99 2.16 -14.19 -2.51
C ASP A 99 1.49 -12.82 -2.60
N VAL A 100 1.79 -12.02 -3.63
CA VAL A 100 1.11 -10.74 -3.93
C VAL A 100 -0.41 -10.94 -3.96
N THR A 101 -0.89 -11.90 -4.75
CA THR A 101 -2.33 -12.18 -4.90
C THR A 101 -2.97 -12.61 -3.58
N ARG A 102 -2.25 -13.41 -2.79
CA ARG A 102 -2.71 -13.86 -1.47
C ARG A 102 -2.84 -12.68 -0.49
N GLU A 103 -1.84 -11.80 -0.43
CA GLU A 103 -1.88 -10.64 0.46
C GLU A 103 -2.95 -9.62 0.02
N LEU A 104 -3.07 -9.34 -1.28
CA LEU A 104 -4.16 -8.50 -1.81
C LEU A 104 -5.54 -9.05 -1.47
N SER A 105 -5.71 -10.37 -1.53
CA SER A 105 -6.97 -11.01 -1.15
C SER A 105 -7.29 -10.83 0.35
N LYS A 106 -6.28 -10.81 1.22
CA LYS A 106 -6.46 -10.50 2.65
C LYS A 106 -6.86 -9.04 2.85
N ILE A 107 -6.17 -8.11 2.19
CA ILE A 107 -6.46 -6.67 2.23
C ILE A 107 -7.90 -6.41 1.77
N LYS A 108 -8.30 -6.97 0.63
CA LYS A 108 -9.66 -6.84 0.09
C LYS A 108 -10.72 -7.32 1.08
N ARG A 109 -10.52 -8.48 1.71
CA ARG A 109 -11.45 -9.00 2.72
C ARG A 109 -11.53 -8.11 3.96
N ALA A 110 -10.39 -7.63 4.45
CA ALA A 110 -10.34 -6.74 5.60
C ALA A 110 -11.04 -5.40 5.32
N PHE A 111 -10.81 -4.83 4.15
CA PHE A 111 -11.46 -3.60 3.69
C PHE A 111 -12.98 -3.75 3.60
N ILE A 112 -13.47 -4.83 2.97
CA ILE A 112 -14.92 -5.06 2.79
C ILE A 112 -15.63 -5.44 4.10
N SER A 113 -14.99 -6.26 4.94
CA SER A 113 -15.62 -6.79 6.15
C SER A 113 -15.65 -5.81 7.33
N GLY A 114 -14.89 -4.71 7.27
CA GLY A 114 -14.72 -3.76 8.38
C GLY A 114 -14.04 -4.36 9.62
N LYS A 115 -13.58 -5.62 9.56
CA LYS A 115 -12.95 -6.34 10.68
C LYS A 115 -11.46 -6.46 10.43
N VAL A 116 -10.68 -5.59 11.06
CA VAL A 116 -9.21 -5.66 11.06
C VAL A 116 -8.73 -6.10 12.43
N LYS A 117 -7.94 -7.18 12.49
CA LYS A 117 -7.07 -7.46 13.65
C LYS A 117 -5.68 -6.94 13.34
N VAL A 118 -5.37 -5.76 13.87
CA VAL A 118 -4.06 -5.10 13.76
C VAL A 118 -3.09 -5.76 14.74
N LYS A 119 -1.96 -6.29 14.26
CA LYS A 119 -0.78 -6.48 15.13
C LYS A 119 0.13 -5.27 15.01
N ARG A 120 0.95 -5.03 16.05
CA ARG A 120 1.90 -3.90 16.21
C ARG A 120 2.92 -3.67 15.07
N HIS A 121 2.83 -4.37 13.94
CA HIS A 121 3.75 -4.30 12.80
C HIS A 121 3.04 -4.20 11.43
N GLY A 122 1.79 -3.74 11.37
CA GLY A 122 1.15 -3.35 10.10
C GLY A 122 0.61 -4.47 9.20
N PHE A 123 0.65 -5.75 9.63
CA PHE A 123 0.08 -6.86 8.86
C PHE A 123 -1.39 -7.15 9.22
N ILE A 124 -2.23 -7.30 8.21
CA ILE A 124 -3.63 -7.75 8.32
C ILE A 124 -3.68 -9.26 8.54
N THR A 125 -4.32 -9.70 9.64
CA THR A 125 -4.72 -11.11 9.81
C THR A 125 -6.24 -11.24 9.81
N THR A 126 -6.78 -12.07 8.91
CA THR A 126 -8.20 -12.44 8.89
C THR A 126 -8.43 -13.58 9.88
N SER A 127 -9.34 -13.41 10.85
CA SER A 127 -9.74 -14.52 11.71
C SER A 127 -10.57 -15.54 10.91
N ARG A 128 -10.10 -16.79 10.86
CA ARG A 128 -10.98 -17.94 10.75
C ARG A 128 -10.87 -18.72 12.06
N THR A 129 -11.97 -18.75 12.80
CA THR A 129 -12.31 -19.91 13.62
C THR A 129 -12.41 -21.11 12.66
N ASP A 130 -11.44 -22.02 12.66
CA ASP A 130 -11.57 -23.32 13.34
C ASP A 130 -10.29 -24.19 13.17
N ALA A 131 -10.06 -25.01 14.20
CA ALA A 131 -9.40 -26.32 14.22
C ALA A 131 -7.90 -26.50 13.83
N SER A 132 -7.12 -26.78 14.88
CA SER A 132 -6.11 -27.87 14.98
C SER A 132 -4.68 -27.66 14.47
N LEU A 133 -3.77 -27.54 15.45
CA LEU A 133 -2.43 -28.12 15.57
C LEU A 133 -1.91 -28.93 14.36
N VAL A 134 -0.85 -28.42 13.71
CA VAL A 134 0.54 -28.95 13.81
C VAL A 134 1.50 -27.77 13.70
#